data_AF-A0A7L7L8C9-F1
#
_entry.id   AF-A0A7L7L8C9-F1
#
_cell.length_a   1.000
_cell.length_b   1.000
_cell.length_c   1.000
_cell.angle_alpha   90.00
_cell.angle_beta   90.00
_cell.angle_gamma   90.00
#
_symmetry.space_group_name_H-M   'P 1'
#
loop_
_entity.id
_entity.type
_entity.pdbx_description
1 polymer ?
#
loop_
_entity_poly.entity_id
_entity_poly.type
_entity_poly.pdbx_seq_one_letter_code
_entity_poly.pdbx_strand_id
1 'polypeptide(L)' 'MQHLDRYILQEQSLDTLSRNQIEAAIIYIDTHLKDEADSHQVIRYCALKVELINRIMALDKNNHLLIY' A
#
# COMPACT_ATOMS: atom_id res chain seq x y z
N MET A 1 -3.80 -18.36 -0.89
CA MET A 1 -3.02 -17.18 -1.31
C MET A 1 -3.77 -16.22 -2.25
N GLN A 2 -5.12 -16.18 -2.25
CA GLN A 2 -5.90 -15.29 -3.15
C GLN A 2 -6.57 -14.09 -2.46
N HIS A 3 -6.35 -13.89 -1.16
CA HIS A 3 -7.12 -12.90 -0.41
C HIS A 3 -6.57 -11.49 -0.54
N LEU A 4 -5.25 -11.29 -0.66
CA LEU A 4 -4.70 -9.93 -0.78
C LEU A 4 -4.93 -9.31 -2.15
N ASP A 5 -4.84 -10.10 -3.24
CA ASP A 5 -5.23 -9.64 -4.58
C ASP A 5 -6.69 -9.17 -4.60
N ARG A 6 -7.60 -9.88 -3.92
CA ARG A 6 -8.99 -9.41 -3.80
C ARG A 6 -9.14 -8.16 -2.93
N TYR A 7 -8.37 -7.99 -1.86
CA TYR A 7 -8.47 -6.78 -1.04
C TYR A 7 -7.94 -5.53 -1.76
N ILE A 8 -6.95 -5.68 -2.64
CA ILE A 8 -6.39 -4.58 -3.43
C ILE A 8 -7.24 -4.31 -4.69
N LEU A 9 -7.90 -5.32 -5.27
CA LEU A 9 -8.73 -5.19 -6.49
C LEU A 9 -10.24 -5.03 -6.24
N GLN A 10 -10.76 -5.32 -5.03
CA GLN A 10 -12.17 -5.06 -4.69
C GLN A 10 -12.32 -3.66 -4.12
N GLU A 11 -12.24 -2.61 -4.94
CA GLU A 11 -12.84 -1.26 -4.77
C GLU A 11 -12.78 -0.59 -3.37
N GLN A 12 -12.00 -1.11 -2.43
CA GLN A 12 -11.70 -0.46 -1.17
C GLN A 12 -10.66 0.58 -1.53
N SER A 13 -11.13 1.82 -1.67
CA SER A 13 -10.23 2.94 -1.85
C SER A 13 -9.18 2.86 -0.75
N LEU A 14 -7.91 3.03 -1.15
CA LEU A 14 -6.78 3.19 -0.24
C LEU A 14 -7.01 4.33 0.77
N ASP A 15 -8.00 5.19 0.52
CA ASP A 15 -8.50 6.20 1.45
C ASP A 15 -9.03 5.63 2.78
N THR A 16 -9.57 4.41 2.76
CA THR A 16 -10.19 3.77 3.93
C THR A 16 -9.20 3.00 4.81
N LEU A 17 -7.97 2.79 4.33
CA LEU A 17 -6.94 2.08 5.08
C LEU A 17 -6.36 2.97 6.17
N SER A 18 -6.30 2.43 7.38
CA SER A 18 -5.56 3.06 8.49
C SER A 18 -4.04 2.98 8.24
N ARG A 19 -3.28 3.89 8.86
CA ARG A 19 -1.81 3.90 8.78
C ARG A 19 -1.18 2.52 8.99
N ASN A 20 -1.60 1.81 10.04
CA ASN A 20 -1.07 0.49 10.37
C ASN A 20 -1.35 -0.55 9.27
N GLN A 21 -2.50 -0.46 8.60
CA GLN A 21 -2.83 -1.35 7.48
C GLN A 21 -2.00 -1.02 6.24
N ILE A 22 -1.72 0.26 6.00
CA ILE A 22 -0.86 0.69 4.89
C ILE A 22 0.59 0.23 5.14
N GLU A 23 1.11 0.40 6.36
CA GLU A 23 2.44 -0.08 6.75
C GLU A 23 2.56 -1.62 6.62
N ALA A 24 1.54 -2.36 7.07
CA ALA A 24 1.49 -3.81 6.90
C ALA A 24 1.46 -4.24 5.43
N ALA A 25 0.73 -3.51 4.58
CA ALA A 25 0.68 -3.77 3.13
C ALA A 25 2.04 -3.53 2.45
N ILE A 26 2.77 -2.48 2.85
CA ILE A 26 4.13 -2.21 2.33
C ILE A 26 5.08 -3.36 2.70
N ILE A 27 5.04 -3.84 3.96
CA ILE A 27 5.88 -4.96 4.41
C ILE A 27 5.53 -6.25 3.65
N TYR A 28 4.25 -6.50 3.42
CA TYR A 28 3.79 -7.63 2.62
C TYR A 28 4.37 -7.57 1.21
N ILE A 29 4.26 -6.42 0.54
CA ILE A 29 4.80 -6.19 -0.81
C ILE A 29 6.31 -6.44 -0.81
N ASP A 30 7.06 -5.87 0.14
CA ASP A 30 8.52 -6.03 0.21
C ASP A 30 8.97 -7.46 0.45
N THR A 31 8.13 -8.27 1.10
CA THR A 31 8.40 -9.69 1.28
C THR A 31 8.16 -10.47 -0.02
N HIS A 32 7.07 -10.18 -0.73
CA HIS A 32 6.72 -10.90 -1.97
C HIS A 32 7.56 -10.46 -3.16
N LEU A 33 8.00 -9.20 -3.21
CA LEU A 33 8.82 -8.67 -4.29
C LEU A 33 10.20 -9.34 -4.39
N LYS A 34 10.71 -9.90 -3.28
CA LYS A 34 12.00 -10.61 -3.25
C LYS A 34 11.94 -11.97 -3.95
N ASP A 35 10.78 -12.59 -3.93
CA ASP A 35 10.55 -13.93 -4.48
C ASP A 35 9.78 -13.90 -5.82
N GLU A 36 9.37 -12.71 -6.28
CA GLU A 36 8.61 -12.53 -7.52
C GLU A 36 9.51 -12.54 -8.75
N ALA A 37 9.30 -13.52 -9.63
CA ALA A 37 10.05 -13.68 -10.88
C ALA A 37 9.34 -13.00 -12.06
N ASP A 38 8.04 -12.73 -11.97
CA ASP A 38 7.30 -12.05 -13.02
C ASP A 38 7.52 -10.53 -12.97
N SER A 39 8.28 -10.03 -13.93
CA SER A 39 8.54 -8.60 -14.13
C SER A 39 7.26 -7.73 -14.16
N HIS A 40 6.13 -8.24 -14.67
CA HIS A 40 4.87 -7.51 -14.66
C HIS A 40 4.30 -7.36 -13.25
N GLN A 41 4.40 -8.42 -12.43
CA GLN A 41 3.97 -8.38 -11.04
C GLN A 41 4.88 -7.50 -10.20
N VAL A 42 6.19 -7.53 -10.44
CA VAL A 42 7.15 -6.60 -9.82
C VAL A 42 6.76 -5.14 -10.12
N ILE A 43 6.43 -4.80 -11.37
CA ILE A 43 6.01 -3.44 -11.75
C ILE A 43 4.71 -3.05 -11.02
N ARG A 44 3.73 -3.95 -10.96
CA ARG A 44 2.45 -3.69 -10.27
C ARG A 44 2.64 -3.49 -8.77
N TYR A 45 3.46 -4.31 -8.13
CA TYR A 45 3.79 -4.16 -6.72
C TYR A 45 4.57 -2.88 -6.42
N CYS A 46 5.52 -2.50 -7.28
CA CYS A 46 6.23 -1.23 -7.16
C CYS A 46 5.27 -0.02 -7.27
N ALA A 47 4.36 -0.04 -8.25
CA ALA A 47 3.35 1.02 -8.41
C ALA A 47 2.44 1.13 -7.17
N LEU A 48 1.95 -0.01 -6.68
CA LEU A 48 1.13 -0.08 -5.47
C LEU A 48 1.89 0.43 -4.23
N LYS A 49 3.16 0.07 -4.08
CA LYS A 49 4.01 0.55 -2.98
C LYS A 49 4.15 2.07 -2.99
N VAL A 50 4.35 2.68 -4.16
CA VAL A 50 4.41 4.14 -4.31
C VAL A 50 3.10 4.80 -3.86
N GLU A 51 1.96 4.22 -4.24
CA GLU A 51 0.64 4.73 -3.87
C GLU A 51 0.39 4.67 -2.35
N LEU A 52 0.76 3.55 -1.71
CA LEU A 52 0.70 3.37 -0.26
C LEU A 52 1.60 4.37 0.49
N ILE A 53 2.82 4.61 0.00
CA ILE A 53 3.72 5.61 0.58
C ILE A 53 3.14 7.02 0.46
N ASN A 54 2.64 7.39 -0.72
CA ASN A 54 1.99 8.69 -0.93
C ASN A 54 0.80 8.88 0.02
N ARG A 55 0.06 7.80 0.31
CA ARG A 55 -1.06 7.83 1.26
C ARG A 55 -0.60 8.04 2.70
N ILE A 56 0.46 7.36 3.16
CA ILE A 56 1.06 7.61 4.48
C ILE A 56 1.48 9.08 4.59
N MET A 57 2.17 9.60 3.57
CA MET A 57 2.59 11.01 3.56
C MET A 57 1.41 11.98 3.60
N ALA A 58 0.29 11.66 2.94
CA ALA A 58 -0.93 12.47 3.00
C ALA A 58 -1.59 12.42 4.38
N LEU A 59 -1.62 11.25 5.04
CA LEU A 59 -2.10 11.10 6.41
C LEU A 59 -1.23 11.90 7.39
N ASP A 60 0.10 11.84 7.25
CA ASP A 60 1.03 12.59 8.09
C ASP A 60 0.90 14.11 7.88
N LYS A 61 0.72 14.58 6.64
CA LYS A 61 0.46 16.00 6.34
C LYS A 61 -0.86 16.49 6.95
N ASN A 62 -1.90 15.67 6.93
CA ASN A 62 -3.18 16.01 7.55
C ASN A 62 -3.09 16.03 9.08
N ASN A 63 -2.26 15.18 9.68
CA ASN A 63 -2.00 15.20 11.12
C ASN A 63 -1.27 16.48 11.57
N HIS A 64 -0.43 17.07 10.71
CA HIS A 64 0.24 18.34 10.99
C HIS A 64 -0.67 19.57 10.90
N LEU A 65 -1.81 19.49 10.21
CA LEU A 65 -2.77 20.59 10.07
C LEU A 65 -3.78 20.69 11.23
N LEU A 66 -3.86 19.68 12.10
CA LEU A 66 -4.74 19.66 13.28
C LEU A 66 -4.08 20.24 14.55
N ILE A 67 -2.89 20.82 14.42
CA ILE A 67 -2.19 21.52 15.51
C ILE A 67 -2.18 23.02 15.21
N TYR A 68 -3.34 23.67 15.23
CA TYR A 68 -3.53 25.12 15.33
C TYR A 68 -4.91 25.41 15.91
#